data_AF-A0A2X2BHF2-F1
#
_entry.id   AF-A0A2X2BHF2-F1
#
_cell.length_a   1.000
_cell.length_b   1.000
_cell.length_c   1.000
_cell.angle_alpha   90.00
_cell.angle_beta   90.00
_cell.angle_gamma   90.00
#
_symmetry.space_group_name_H-M   'P 1'
#
loop_
_entity.id
_entity.type
_entity.pdbx_description
1 polymer ?
#
loop_
_entity_poly.entity_id
_entity_poly.type
_entity_poly.pdbx_seq_one_letter_code
_entity_poly.pdbx_strand_id
1 'polypeptide(L)' 'MLKHSDMTEEARLVFEVVPHTKEVTVGEVAQFTYLTEPCCQLILTQLAMAGLIKENIKENTFQNI' A
#
# COMPACT_ATOMS: atom_id res chain seq x y z
N MET A 1 18.59 2.53 -1.86
CA MET A 1 17.18 2.78 -2.22
C MET A 1 16.60 1.48 -2.74
N LEU A 2 15.45 1.05 -2.22
CA LEU A 2 14.70 -0.08 -2.78
C LEU A 2 14.32 0.28 -4.21
N LYS A 3 14.66 -0.55 -5.20
CA LYS A 3 14.19 -0.33 -6.57
C LYS A 3 12.85 -1.05 -6.75
N HIS A 4 11.99 -0.53 -7.62
CA HIS A 4 10.74 -1.23 -7.97
C HIS A 4 10.99 -2.66 -8.49
N SER A 5 12.17 -2.96 -9.02
CA SER A 5 12.61 -4.30 -9.42
C SER A 5 12.76 -5.30 -8.26
N ASP A 6 12.87 -4.81 -7.04
CA ASP A 6 13.10 -5.64 -5.84
C ASP A 6 11.79 -6.00 -5.14
N MET A 7 10.65 -5.47 -5.61
CA MET A 7 9.32 -5.71 -5.05
C MET A 7 8.69 -6.97 -5.65
N THR A 8 7.89 -7.68 -4.85
CA THR A 8 7.00 -8.71 -5.41
C THR A 8 5.94 -8.06 -6.29
N GLU A 9 5.33 -8.85 -7.18
CA GLU A 9 4.28 -8.35 -8.07
C GLU A 9 3.09 -7.80 -7.29
N GLU A 10 2.68 -8.46 -6.21
CA GLU A 10 1.61 -8.04 -5.32
C GLU A 10 1.93 -6.72 -4.63
N ALA A 11 3.16 -6.58 -4.13
CA ALA A 11 3.61 -5.33 -3.52
C ALA A 11 3.63 -4.18 -4.54
N ARG A 12 4.05 -4.46 -5.78
CA ARG A 12 4.05 -3.48 -6.87
C ARG A 12 2.62 -3.04 -7.21
N LEU A 13 1.69 -3.99 -7.34
CA LEU A 13 0.27 -3.71 -7.60
C LEU A 13 -0.35 -2.85 -6.49
N VAL A 14 -0.14 -3.22 -5.21
CA VAL A 14 -0.60 -2.43 -4.07
C VAL A 14 -0.01 -1.02 -4.10
N PHE A 15 1.27 -0.88 -4.39
CA PHE A 15 1.91 0.43 -4.46
C PHE A 15 1.36 1.29 -5.61
N GLU A 16 1.10 0.71 -6.78
CA GLU A 16 0.55 1.41 -7.95
C GLU A 16 -0.89 1.90 -7.74
N VAL A 17 -1.70 1.21 -6.93
CA VAL A 17 -3.09 1.62 -6.65
C VAL A 17 -3.21 2.64 -5.53
N VAL A 18 -2.20 2.79 -4.68
CA VAL A 18 -2.19 3.80 -3.60
C VAL A 18 -1.87 5.17 -4.23
N PRO A 19 -2.81 6.12 -4.22
CA PRO A 19 -2.62 7.40 -4.89
C PRO A 19 -1.77 8.37 -4.04
N HIS A 20 -1.12 9.33 -4.71
CA HIS A 20 -0.43 10.43 -4.05
C HIS A 20 -1.38 11.55 -3.57
N THR A 21 -2.61 11.59 -4.08
CA THR A 21 -3.52 12.74 -3.90
C THR A 21 -4.54 12.58 -2.78
N LYS A 22 -4.77 11.36 -2.28
CA LYS A 22 -5.70 11.08 -1.20
C LYS A 22 -5.23 9.90 -0.36
N GLU A 23 -5.70 9.86 0.88
CA GLU A 23 -5.56 8.66 1.71
C GLU A 23 -6.57 7.59 1.24
N VAL A 24 -6.18 6.31 1.34
CA VAL A 24 -7.00 5.15 0.96
C VAL A 24 -7.02 4.12 2.08
N THR A 25 -8.17 3.46 2.23
CA THR A 25 -8.34 2.35 3.16
C THR A 25 -7.84 1.03 2.55
N VAL A 26 -7.59 0.04 3.41
CA VAL A 26 -7.24 -1.33 2.99
C VAL A 26 -8.32 -1.95 2.12
N GLY A 27 -9.60 -1.71 2.46
CA GLY A 27 -10.74 -2.22 1.71
C GLY A 27 -10.79 -1.67 0.28
N GLU A 28 -10.52 -0.37 0.10
CA GLU A 28 -10.39 0.22 -1.25
C GLU A 28 -9.24 -0.44 -2.03
N VAL A 29 -8.07 -0.63 -1.42
CA VAL A 29 -6.92 -1.27 -2.07
C VAL A 29 -7.23 -2.72 -2.47
N ALA A 30 -7.90 -3.49 -1.62
CA ALA A 30 -8.30 -4.87 -1.91
C ALA A 30 -9.25 -4.96 -3.12
N GLN A 31 -10.15 -3.98 -3.28
CA GLN A 31 -11.05 -3.91 -4.45
C GLN A 31 -10.30 -3.74 -5.77
N PHE A 32 -9.12 -3.09 -5.76
CA PHE A 32 -8.34 -2.84 -6.97
C PHE A 32 -7.26 -3.89 -7.28
N THR A 33 -6.85 -4.69 -6.29
CA THR A 33 -5.67 -5.57 -6.41
C THR A 33 -6.02 -7.06 -6.49
N TYR A 34 -7.30 -7.44 -6.34
CA TYR A 34 -7.76 -8.83 -6.23
C TYR A 34 -7.14 -9.61 -5.06
N LEU A 35 -6.49 -8.91 -4.13
CA LEU A 35 -5.90 -9.47 -2.92
C LEU A 35 -6.93 -9.42 -1.77
N THR A 36 -6.73 -10.27 -0.77
CA THR A 36 -7.52 -10.19 0.46
C THR A 36 -7.11 -8.97 1.28
N GLU A 37 -8.04 -8.39 2.04
CA GLU A 37 -7.74 -7.26 2.93
C GLU A 37 -6.56 -7.53 3.89
N PRO A 38 -6.42 -8.72 4.52
CA PRO A 38 -5.24 -9.01 5.35
C PRO A 38 -3.93 -9.00 4.56
N CYS A 39 -3.93 -9.45 3.30
CA CYS A 39 -2.76 -9.40 2.45
C CYS A 39 -2.40 -7.95 2.09
N CYS A 40 -3.39 -7.14 1.70
CA CYS A 40 -3.22 -5.71 1.46
C CYS A 40 -2.67 -4.99 2.70
N GLN A 41 -3.23 -5.23 3.89
CA GLN A 41 -2.76 -4.63 5.14
C GLN A 41 -1.29 -4.95 5.39
N LEU A 42 -0.89 -6.22 5.26
CA LEU A 42 0.50 -6.62 5.46
C LEU A 42 1.45 -5.89 4.51
N ILE A 43 1.10 -5.84 3.23
CA ILE A 43 1.89 -5.15 2.21
C ILE A 43 1.95 -3.64 2.49
N LEU A 44 0.81 -3.00 2.77
CA LEU A 44 0.73 -1.56 3.06
C LEU A 44 1.58 -1.19 4.28
N THR A 45 1.50 -1.96 5.36
CA THR A 45 2.36 -1.75 6.54
C THR A 45 3.84 -1.92 6.19
N GLN A 46 4.22 -2.92 5.37
CA GLN A 46 5.61 -3.09 4.92
C GLN A 46 6.10 -1.93 4.05
N LEU A 47 5.27 -1.42 3.15
CA LEU A 47 5.57 -0.23 2.33
C LEU A 47 5.75 1.01 3.20
N ALA A 48 4.92 1.18 4.23
CA ALA A 48 5.02 2.29 5.19
C ALA A 48 6.31 2.20 6.01
N MET A 49 6.66 1.01 6.51
CA MET A 49 7.92 0.75 7.22
C MET A 49 9.15 1.00 6.33
N ALA A 50 9.06 0.71 5.03
CA ALA A 50 10.10 1.00 4.05
C ALA A 50 10.18 2.49 3.68
N GLY A 51 9.27 3.33 4.17
CA GLY A 51 9.19 4.75 3.85
C GLY A 51 8.77 5.02 2.41
N LEU A 52 7.99 4.13 1.79
CA LEU A 52 7.47 4.28 0.43
C LEU A 52 6.07 4.90 0.40
N ILE A 53 5.31 4.72 1.48
CA ILE A 53 3.99 5.32 1.67
C ILE A 53 3.88 5.85 3.10
N LYS A 54 2.90 6.71 3.35
CA LYS A 54 2.53 7.22 4.65
C LYS A 54 1.33 6.43 5.18
N GLU A 55 1.42 5.99 6.43
CA GLU A 55 0.32 5.36 7.17
C GLU A 55 -0.27 6.35 8.18
N ASN A 56 -1.59 6.48 8.20
CA ASN A 56 -2.36 7.19 9.21
C ASN A 56 -3.02 6.18 10.15
N ILE A 57 -2.37 5.93 11.28
CA ILE A 57 -2.77 4.90 12.26
C ILE A 57 -4.17 5.18 12.84
N LYS A 58 -4.58 6.45 12.95
CA LYS A 58 -5.87 6.80 13.56
C LYS A 58 -7.05 6.44 12.66
N GLU A 59 -6.87 6.64 11.37
CA GLU A 59 -7.93 6.45 10.37
C GLU A 59 -7.79 5.10 9.63
N ASN A 60 -6.70 4.38 9.87
CA ASN A 60 -6.32 3.15 9.17
C ASN A 60 -6.29 3.36 7.64
N THR A 61 -5.62 4.43 7.23
CA THR A 61 -5.51 4.86 5.83
C THR A 61 -4.05 5.02 5.41
N PHE A 62 -3.82 4.96 4.10
CA PHE A 62 -2.50 4.95 3.48
C PHE A 62 -2.43 5.93 2.30
N GLN A 63 -1.28 6.55 2.08
CA GLN A 63 -1.08 7.50 0.96
C GLN A 63 0.35 7.40 0.43
N ASN A 64 0.53 7.49 -0.88
CA ASN A 64 1.86 7.46 -1.50
C ASN A 64 2.60 8.80 -1.31
N ILE A 65 3.93 8.77 -1.09
CA ILE A 65 4.74 9.97 -0.78
C ILE A 65 5.63 10.44 -1.93
#